data_AF-A0A2G8S9F7-F1
#
_entry.id   AF-A0A2G8S9F7-F1
#
_cell.length_a   1.000
_cell.length_b   1.000
_cell.length_c   1.000
_cell.angle_alpha   90.00
_cell.angle_beta   90.00
_cell.angle_gamma   90.00
#
_symmetry.space_group_name_H-M   'P 1'
#
loop_
_entity.id
_entity.type
_entity.pdbx_description
1 polymer ?
#
loop_
_entity_poly.entity_id
_entity_poly.type
_entity_poly.pdbx_seq_one_letter_code
_entity_poly.pdbx_strand_id
1 'polypeptide(L)'
;MTDGSNSTAIIAAWNAMVVGNYTEMATMVVVLYEYVITFGVEVDLFWGKEITGASIVFFLNRYFVLVYHLVQLPSWFLLFSSTP
;
A
#
# COMPACT_ATOMS: atom_id res chain seq x y z
N MET A 1 -17.58 -33.20 20.32
CA MET A 1 -16.62 -33.19 19.19
C MET A 1 -16.50 -31.81 18.50
N THR A 2 -17.21 -30.76 18.93
CA THR A 2 -17.26 -29.45 18.24
C THR A 2 -16.36 -28.35 18.83
N ASP A 3 -15.76 -28.56 20.00
CA ASP A 3 -14.86 -27.60 20.67
C ASP A 3 -13.54 -27.40 19.90
N GLY A 4 -12.81 -28.50 19.66
CA GLY A 4 -11.51 -28.46 18.97
C GLY A 4 -11.57 -27.95 17.53
N SER A 5 -12.71 -28.14 16.85
CA SER A 5 -12.92 -27.64 15.49
C SER A 5 -13.05 -26.10 15.46
N ASN A 6 -13.74 -25.52 16.45
CA ASN A 6 -13.99 -24.08 16.52
C ASN A 6 -12.70 -23.32 16.89
N SER A 7 -11.93 -23.82 17.84
CA SER A 7 -10.63 -23.24 18.22
C SER A 7 -9.63 -23.28 17.06
N THR A 8 -9.58 -24.39 16.32
CA THR A 8 -8.73 -24.50 15.12
C THR A 8 -9.13 -23.49 14.04
N ALA A 9 -10.43 -23.30 13.80
CA ALA A 9 -10.92 -22.33 12.82
C ALA A 9 -10.58 -20.88 13.19
N ILE A 10 -10.68 -20.53 14.48
CA ILE A 10 -10.33 -19.19 14.98
C ILE A 10 -8.81 -18.92 14.82
N ILE A 11 -7.96 -19.89 15.15
CA ILE A 11 -6.50 -19.77 14.98
C ILE A 11 -6.14 -19.59 13.51
N ALA A 12 -6.77 -20.36 12.62
CA ALA A 12 -6.56 -20.23 11.17
C ALA A 12 -6.99 -18.86 10.65
N ALA A 13 -8.13 -18.33 11.09
CA ALA A 13 -8.61 -17.00 10.73
C ALA A 13 -7.65 -15.90 11.23
N TRP A 14 -7.14 -16.02 12.45
CA TRP A 14 -6.15 -15.10 13.00
C TRP A 14 -4.85 -15.09 12.20
N ASN A 15 -4.30 -16.27 11.90
CA ASN A 15 -3.10 -16.38 11.08
C ASN A 15 -3.29 -15.79 9.68
N ALA A 16 -4.45 -16.01 9.06
CA ALA A 16 -4.78 -15.42 7.76
C ALA A 16 -4.83 -13.89 7.82
N MET A 17 -5.41 -13.32 8.88
CA MET A 17 -5.44 -11.87 9.09
C MET A 17 -4.03 -11.29 9.26
N VAL A 18 -3.20 -11.92 10.10
CA VAL A 18 -1.81 -11.49 10.34
C VAL A 18 -0.98 -11.54 9.05
N VAL A 19 -1.10 -12.64 8.29
CA VAL A 19 -0.41 -12.79 7.00
C VAL A 19 -0.91 -11.74 5.99
N GLY A 20 -2.21 -11.48 5.95
CA GLY A 20 -2.80 -10.42 5.14
C GLY A 20 -2.17 -9.06 5.44
N ASN A 21 -2.13 -8.68 6.71
CA ASN A 21 -1.57 -7.40 7.14
C ASN A 21 -0.10 -7.24 6.72
N TYR A 22 0.75 -8.26 6.95
CA TYR A 22 2.15 -8.20 6.53
C TYR A 22 2.31 -8.15 5.01
N THR A 23 1.48 -8.88 4.27
CA THR A 23 1.52 -8.90 2.80
C THR A 23 1.13 -7.54 2.23
N GLU A 24 0.13 -6.89 2.81
CA GLU A 24 -0.28 -5.54 2.41
C GLU A 24 0.81 -4.50 2.69
N MET A 25 1.44 -4.54 3.87
CA MET A 25 2.56 -3.67 4.18
C MET A 25 3.74 -3.89 3.22
N ALA A 26 4.09 -5.14 2.94
CA ALA A 26 5.16 -5.47 1.99
C ALA A 26 4.84 -4.93 0.58
N THR A 27 3.60 -5.12 0.13
CA THR A 27 3.12 -4.62 -1.17
C THR A 27 3.27 -3.10 -1.23
N MET A 28 2.83 -2.40 -0.19
CA MET A 28 2.95 -0.95 -0.12
C MET A 28 4.41 -0.48 -0.15
N VAL A 29 5.32 -1.13 0.60
CA VAL A 29 6.74 -0.76 0.61
C VAL A 29 7.38 -0.95 -0.77
N VAL A 30 7.09 -2.06 -1.45
CA VAL A 30 7.60 -2.33 -2.81
C VAL A 30 7.08 -1.28 -3.79
N VAL A 31 5.78 -0.99 -3.72
CA VAL A 31 5.13 0.01 -4.55
C VAL A 31 5.77 1.40 -4.32
N LEU A 32 5.91 1.83 -3.06
CA LEU A 32 6.57 3.09 -2.71
C LEU A 32 8.01 3.16 -3.21
N TYR A 33 8.77 2.07 -3.11
CA TYR A 33 10.16 2.00 -3.57
C TYR A 33 10.27 2.18 -5.09
N GLU A 34 9.45 1.48 -5.86
CA GLU A 34 9.41 1.65 -7.32
C GLU A 34 9.04 3.09 -7.71
N TYR A 35 8.13 3.70 -6.97
CA TYR A 35 7.76 5.11 -7.19
C TYR A 35 8.92 6.06 -6.90
N VAL A 36 9.65 5.89 -5.79
CA VAL A 36 10.78 6.77 -5.44
C VAL A 36 11.89 6.71 -6.50
N ILE A 37 12.17 5.53 -7.06
CA ILE A 37 13.20 5.37 -8.09
C ILE A 37 12.77 6.00 -9.41
N THR A 38 11.52 5.79 -9.81
CA THR A 38 11.00 6.33 -11.07
C THR A 38 10.72 7.84 -11.00
N PHE A 39 10.44 8.37 -9.81
CA PHE A 39 10.24 9.80 -9.54
C PHE A 39 11.44 10.66 -9.92
N GLY A 40 12.67 10.20 -9.63
CA GLY A 40 13.87 10.97 -9.95
C GLY A 40 14.04 11.23 -11.44
N VAL A 41 13.76 10.22 -12.26
CA VAL A 41 13.81 10.31 -13.73
C VAL A 41 12.67 11.16 -14.28
N GLU A 42 11.49 11.03 -13.68
CA GLU A 42 10.31 11.83 -13.98
C GLU A 42 10.56 13.33 -13.73
N VAL A 43 11.02 13.71 -12.54
CA VAL A 43 11.31 15.11 -12.22
C VAL A 43 12.40 15.67 -13.13
N ASP A 44 13.47 14.93 -13.39
CA ASP A 44 14.57 15.40 -14.24
C ASP A 44 14.14 15.64 -15.71
N LEU A 45 13.26 14.77 -16.25
CA LEU A 45 12.69 14.97 -17.59
C LEU A 45 11.63 16.08 -17.67
N PHE A 46 10.82 16.27 -16.63
CA PHE A 46 9.68 17.19 -16.66
C PHE A 46 9.96 18.58 -16.10
N TRP A 47 10.88 18.75 -15.15
CA TRP A 47 11.26 20.08 -14.66
C TRP A 47 12.23 20.82 -15.59
N GLY A 48 12.88 20.11 -16.53
CA GLY A 48 13.78 20.70 -17.53
C GLY A 48 13.16 20.95 -18.92
N LYS A 49 11.94 20.46 -19.21
CA LYS A 49 11.29 20.51 -20.54
C LYS A 49 9.79 20.78 -20.46
N GLU A 50 9.17 21.16 -21.59
CA GLU A 50 7.74 21.48 -21.70
C GLU A 50 6.86 20.30 -21.24
N ILE A 51 6.18 20.48 -20.10
CA ILE A 51 5.21 19.53 -19.58
C ILE A 51 3.99 19.49 -20.51
N THR A 52 3.80 18.38 -21.20
CA THR A 52 2.61 18.16 -22.05
C THR A 52 1.40 17.76 -21.19
N GLY A 53 0.19 18.19 -21.58
CA GLY A 53 -1.04 17.88 -20.84
C GLY A 53 -1.33 16.38 -20.69
N ALA A 54 -0.92 15.56 -21.67
CA ALA A 54 -1.03 14.10 -21.57
C ALA A 54 -0.14 13.51 -20.46
N SER A 55 1.02 14.11 -20.22
CA SER A 55 1.90 13.71 -19.12
C SER A 55 1.27 14.07 -17.77
N ILE A 56 0.66 15.25 -17.63
CA ILE A 56 -0.05 15.63 -16.39
C ILE A 56 -1.20 14.66 -16.08
N VAL A 57 -1.97 14.26 -17.09
CA VAL A 57 -3.07 13.29 -16.89
C VAL A 57 -2.52 11.92 -16.50
N PHE A 58 -1.39 11.50 -17.08
CA PHE A 58 -0.71 10.27 -16.70
C PHE A 58 -0.19 10.33 -15.25
N PHE A 59 0.37 11.46 -14.84
CA PHE A 59 0.81 11.70 -13.47
C PHE A 59 -0.36 11.76 -12.50
N LEU A 60 -1.41 12.53 -12.78
CA LEU A 60 -2.56 12.58 -11.89
C LEU A 60 -3.16 11.19 -11.69
N ASN A 61 -3.31 10.40 -12.77
CA ASN A 61 -3.81 9.03 -12.66
C ASN A 61 -2.86 8.12 -11.84
N ARG A 62 -1.55 8.30 -11.98
CA ARG A 62 -0.52 7.51 -11.28
C ARG A 62 -0.33 7.90 -9.81
N TYR A 63 -0.43 9.18 -9.48
CA TYR A 63 -0.18 9.72 -8.13
C TYR A 63 -1.43 9.69 -7.26
N PHE A 64 -2.65 9.68 -7.85
CA PHE A 64 -3.88 9.53 -7.08
C PHE A 64 -3.92 8.19 -6.34
N VAL A 65 -3.48 7.10 -6.99
CA VAL A 65 -3.39 5.76 -6.38
C VAL A 65 -2.39 5.75 -5.23
N LEU A 66 -1.27 6.46 -5.39
CA LEU A 66 -0.23 6.61 -4.39
C LEU A 66 -0.72 7.40 -3.17
N VAL A 67 -1.41 8.53 -3.41
CA VAL A 67 -2.06 9.34 -2.37
C VAL A 67 -3.14 8.53 -1.67
N TYR A 68 -3.92 7.74 -2.40
CA TYR A 68 -4.94 6.86 -1.83
C TYR A 68 -4.33 5.83 -0.86
N HIS A 69 -3.21 5.21 -1.24
CA HIS A 69 -2.48 4.31 -0.33
C HIS A 69 -1.86 5.04 0.86
N LEU A 70 -1.30 6.25 0.66
CA LEU A 70 -0.78 7.09 1.75
C LEU A 70 -1.86 7.57 2.73
N VAL A 71 -3.09 7.81 2.25
CA VAL A 71 -4.22 8.21 3.10
C VAL A 71 -4.76 7.02 3.91
N GLN A 72 -4.59 5.79 3.41
CA GLN A 72 -4.95 4.58 4.15
C GLN A 72 -3.90 4.14 5.19
N LEU A 73 -2.65 4.59 5.05
CA LEU A 73 -1.58 4.28 6.01
C LEU A 73 -1.96 4.53 7.49
N PRO A 74 -2.55 5.69 7.84
CA PRO A 74 -2.99 5.95 9.21
C PRO A 74 -4.03 4.96 9.71
N SER A 75 -5.00 4.54 8.88
CA SER A 75 -6.01 3.55 9.31
C SER A 75 -5.37 2.19 9.60
N TRP A 76 -4.36 1.79 8.82
CA TRP A 76 -3.58 0.57 9.05
C TRP A 76 -2.73 0.67 10.32
N PHE A 77 -2.04 1.79 10.51
CA PHE A 77 -1.23 2.04 11.70
C PHE A 77 -2.08 2.04 12.98
N LEU A 78 -3.28 2.64 12.91
CA LEU A 78 -4.24 2.66 14.02
C LEU A 78 -4.79 1.26 14.33
N LEU A 79 -5.09 0.45 13.32
CA LEU A 79 -5.50 -0.95 13.49
C LEU A 79 -4.40 -1.79 14.14
N PHE A 80 -3.14 -1.63 13.72
CA PHE A 80 -2.00 -2.30 14.35
C PHE A 80 -1.78 -1.82 15.80
N SER A 81 -2.01 -0.53 16.08
CA SER A 81 -1.88 0.03 17.42
C SER A 81 -2.99 -0.39 18.39
N SER A 82 -4.11 -0.89 17.87
CA SER A 82 -5.28 -1.30 18.65
C SER A 82 -5.38 -2.80 18.92
N THR A 83 -4.50 -3.61 18.32
CA THR A 83 -4.28 -5.01 18.73
C THR A 83 -3.23 -5.07 19.85
N PRO A 84 -3.57 -5.56 21.06
CA PRO A 84 -2.66 -5.66 22.21
C PRO A 84 -1.55 -6.70 22.03
#